data_AF-Q12VU6-F1
#
_entry.id   AF-Q12VU6-F1
#
_cell.length_a   1.000
_cell.length_b   1.000
_cell.length_c   1.000
_cell.angle_alpha   90.00
_cell.angle_beta   90.00
_cell.angle_gamma   90.00
#
_symmetry.space_group_name_H-M   'P 1'
#
loop_
_entity.id
_entity.type
_entity.pdbx_description
1 polymer ?
#
loop_
_entity_poly.entity_id
_entity_poly.type
_entity_poly.pdbx_seq_one_letter_code
_entity_poly.pdbx_strand_id
1 'polypeptide(L)'
;MSAGGAGGEATGGIPQNQLIALGSLGGLAGAYAGHFLSITSPAFAFLGALGAICAIVWGSAAVRRVASYGLGTGVPSIGMMALGMGVVASMFGLAVGGIAGPIVAFITASIIGLVIGVLANKVLGMGIPIMEQSMTEIAGAGTLTIIGLSVAMTGTFMFDAVLETVVATGYIAVIFIAGGMAILHPFNANLGPDEKQDRTLMTALEKGAIAMVVAGIVATVVDGASAVPSIMIGVFIWYIAFTKYVKLVNRDAYKVLGTGLLPTEEELE
;
A
#
# COMPACT_ATOMS: atom_id res chain seq x y z
N MET A 1 25.50 0.48 -21.32
CA MET A 1 24.23 0.84 -21.98
C MET A 1 23.16 -0.07 -21.39
N SER A 2 22.45 0.39 -20.36
CA SER A 2 21.40 -0.42 -19.72
C SER A 2 20.16 -0.47 -20.61
N ALA A 3 19.58 -1.65 -20.78
CA ALA A 3 18.39 -1.93 -21.57
C ALA A 3 17.09 -1.42 -20.89
N GLY A 4 17.12 -0.20 -20.34
CA GLY A 4 15.92 0.50 -19.92
C GLY A 4 15.18 0.95 -21.17
N GLY A 5 13.99 0.39 -21.41
CA GLY A 5 13.11 0.87 -22.47
C GLY A 5 12.89 2.38 -22.37
N ALA A 6 12.49 3.01 -23.48
CA ALA A 6 12.23 4.44 -23.61
C ALA A 6 11.02 4.92 -22.78
N GLY A 7 11.08 4.72 -21.47
CA GLY A 7 10.08 5.16 -20.50
C GLY A 7 10.22 6.64 -20.20
N GLY A 8 9.08 7.33 -20.09
CA GLY A 8 8.99 8.74 -19.73
C GLY A 8 8.30 8.94 -18.37
N GLU A 9 8.20 10.20 -17.95
CA GLU A 9 7.47 10.54 -16.72
C GLU A 9 5.98 10.17 -16.86
N ALA A 10 5.45 9.42 -15.89
CA ALA A 10 4.03 9.07 -15.86
C ALA A 10 3.17 10.33 -15.68
N THR A 11 2.37 10.66 -16.71
CA THR A 11 1.39 11.76 -16.62
C THR A 11 0.15 11.31 -15.84
N GLY A 12 -0.58 12.25 -15.25
CA GLY A 12 -1.74 11.95 -14.41
C GLY A 12 -2.66 13.14 -14.24
N GLY A 13 -3.95 12.88 -14.03
CA GLY A 13 -4.97 13.90 -13.78
C GLY A 13 -4.97 14.43 -12.33
N ILE A 14 -4.41 13.68 -11.37
CA ILE A 14 -4.28 14.08 -9.97
C ILE A 14 -2.83 14.45 -9.67
N PRO A 15 -2.54 15.67 -9.19
CA PRO A 15 -1.19 16.09 -8.80
C PRO A 15 -0.61 15.24 -7.67
N GLN A 16 0.67 14.90 -7.76
CA GLN A 16 1.33 14.06 -6.74
C GLN A 16 1.27 14.67 -5.34
N ASN A 17 1.40 16.00 -5.20
CA ASN A 17 1.35 16.66 -3.90
C ASN A 17 0.01 16.44 -3.18
N GLN A 18 -1.09 16.30 -3.93
CA GLN A 18 -2.39 15.96 -3.34
C GLN A 18 -2.42 14.51 -2.85
N LEU A 19 -1.79 13.59 -3.58
CA LEU A 19 -1.68 12.19 -3.18
C LEU A 19 -0.74 12.01 -1.98
N ILE A 20 0.36 12.76 -1.91
CA ILE A 20 1.23 12.82 -0.72
C ILE A 20 0.43 13.31 0.49
N ALA A 21 -0.31 14.42 0.35
CA ALA A 21 -1.13 14.95 1.43
C ALA A 21 -2.19 13.94 1.88
N LEU A 22 -2.89 13.30 0.94
CA LEU A 22 -3.88 12.26 1.22
C LEU A 22 -3.25 11.09 1.98
N GLY A 23 -2.12 10.56 1.50
CA GLY A 23 -1.49 9.38 2.07
C GLY A 23 -0.84 9.63 3.42
N SER A 24 -0.08 10.71 3.55
CA SER A 24 0.62 11.05 4.80
C SER A 24 -0.35 11.50 5.89
N LEU A 25 -1.23 12.48 5.61
CA LEU A 25 -2.19 12.97 6.59
C LEU A 25 -3.28 11.95 6.86
N GLY A 26 -3.81 11.30 5.82
CA GLY A 26 -4.83 10.26 5.98
C GLY A 26 -4.30 9.02 6.70
N GLY A 27 -3.07 8.60 6.40
CA GLY A 27 -2.41 7.48 7.08
C GLY A 27 -2.16 7.75 8.56
N LEU A 28 -1.58 8.92 8.90
CA LEU A 28 -1.37 9.32 10.29
C LEU A 28 -2.69 9.53 11.03
N ALA A 29 -3.63 10.26 10.44
CA ALA A 29 -4.94 10.50 11.06
C ALA A 29 -5.70 9.19 11.29
N GLY A 30 -5.67 8.25 10.33
CA GLY A 30 -6.29 6.93 10.49
C GLY A 30 -5.65 6.10 11.59
N ALA A 31 -4.31 6.08 11.67
CA ALA A 31 -3.60 5.39 12.75
C ALA A 31 -3.95 5.97 14.14
N TYR A 32 -3.94 7.30 14.28
CA TYR A 32 -4.27 7.97 15.54
C TYR A 32 -5.74 7.84 15.91
N ALA A 33 -6.65 8.05 14.95
CA ALA A 33 -8.08 7.90 15.17
C ALA A 33 -8.41 6.45 15.53
N GLY A 34 -7.83 5.48 14.82
CA GLY A 34 -7.97 4.06 15.11
C GLY A 34 -7.53 3.71 16.53
N HIS A 35 -6.40 4.22 17.00
CA HIS A 35 -5.94 3.99 18.38
C HIS A 35 -6.82 4.66 19.43
N PHE A 36 -7.03 5.97 19.35
CA PHE A 36 -7.71 6.72 20.41
C PHE A 36 -9.20 6.40 20.50
N LEU A 37 -9.88 6.18 19.37
CA LEU A 37 -11.31 5.84 19.38
C LEU A 37 -11.54 4.38 19.80
N SER A 38 -10.56 3.49 19.59
CA SER A 38 -10.65 2.10 20.07
C SER A 38 -10.66 1.99 21.60
N ILE A 39 -10.15 3.00 22.31
CA ILE A 39 -10.27 3.10 23.77
C ILE A 39 -11.74 3.23 24.20
N THR A 40 -12.56 3.90 23.39
CA THR A 40 -14.00 4.07 23.66
C THR A 40 -14.79 2.86 23.18
N SER A 41 -14.49 2.36 21.98
CA SER A 41 -15.08 1.14 21.44
C SER A 41 -14.12 0.47 20.47
N PRO A 42 -13.75 -0.82 20.68
CA PRO A 42 -12.91 -1.59 19.78
C PRO A 42 -13.39 -1.57 18.32
N ALA A 43 -14.69 -1.35 18.10
CA ALA A 43 -15.27 -1.24 16.78
C ALA A 43 -14.64 -0.15 15.91
N PHE A 44 -14.00 0.89 16.46
CA PHE A 44 -13.38 1.99 15.69
C PHE A 44 -11.98 1.68 15.14
N ALA A 45 -11.37 0.54 15.47
CA ALA A 45 -10.03 0.19 15.00
C ALA A 45 -9.91 0.13 13.46
N PHE A 46 -11.02 -0.12 12.75
CA PHE A 46 -11.07 -0.12 11.27
C PHE A 46 -10.60 1.19 10.62
N LEU A 47 -10.63 2.31 11.36
CA LEU A 47 -10.10 3.59 10.89
C LEU A 47 -8.60 3.52 10.61
N GLY A 48 -7.86 2.65 11.32
CA GLY A 48 -6.46 2.34 11.02
C GLY A 48 -6.31 1.76 9.60
N ALA A 49 -7.19 0.84 9.21
CA ALA A 49 -7.18 0.24 7.87
C ALA A 49 -7.60 1.26 6.79
N LEU A 50 -8.53 2.17 7.08
CA LEU A 50 -8.84 3.28 6.16
C LEU A 50 -7.63 4.23 5.98
N GLY A 51 -6.89 4.51 7.05
CA GLY A 51 -5.62 5.24 6.98
C GLY A 51 -4.59 4.49 6.13
N ALA A 52 -4.47 3.18 6.31
CA ALA A 52 -3.60 2.35 5.49
C ALA A 52 -3.98 2.41 3.99
N ILE A 53 -5.28 2.40 3.66
CA ILE A 53 -5.75 2.55 2.27
C ILE A 53 -5.28 3.90 1.68
N CYS A 54 -5.39 5.00 2.42
CA CYS A 54 -4.87 6.30 1.97
C CYS A 54 -3.37 6.24 1.67
N ALA A 55 -2.59 5.62 2.57
CA ALA A 55 -1.15 5.42 2.37
C ALA A 55 -0.85 4.52 1.16
N ILE A 56 -1.63 3.45 0.95
CA ILE A 56 -1.50 2.54 -0.19
C ILE A 56 -1.73 3.26 -1.53
N VAL A 57 -2.78 4.09 -1.61
CA VAL A 57 -3.08 4.87 -2.82
C VAL A 57 -1.93 5.82 -3.15
N TRP A 58 -1.36 6.48 -2.13
CA TRP A 58 -0.18 7.32 -2.31
C TRP A 58 1.07 6.52 -2.73
N GLY A 59 1.37 5.42 -2.03
CA GLY A 59 2.51 4.56 -2.36
C GLY A 59 2.42 4.00 -3.78
N SER A 60 1.23 3.57 -4.20
CA SER A 60 0.98 3.10 -5.55
C SER A 60 1.22 4.21 -6.59
N ALA A 61 0.83 5.44 -6.29
CA ALA A 61 1.11 6.59 -7.16
C ALA A 61 2.62 6.86 -7.29
N ALA A 62 3.39 6.71 -6.21
CA ALA A 62 4.84 6.86 -6.25
C ALA A 62 5.51 5.72 -7.02
N VAL A 63 5.06 4.47 -6.84
CA VAL A 63 5.50 3.30 -7.62
C VAL A 63 5.26 3.54 -9.10
N ARG A 64 4.06 3.98 -9.50
CA ARG A 64 3.75 4.22 -10.92
C ARG A 64 4.73 5.20 -11.57
N ARG A 65 5.09 6.26 -10.85
CA ARG A 65 5.96 7.34 -11.37
C ARG A 65 7.39 6.86 -11.54
N VAL A 66 7.94 6.16 -10.56
CA VAL A 66 9.32 5.66 -10.67
C VAL A 66 9.41 4.50 -11.67
N ALA A 67 8.39 3.64 -11.70
CA ALA A 67 8.35 2.46 -12.55
C ALA A 67 8.14 2.77 -14.04
N SER A 68 7.53 3.92 -14.38
CA SER A 68 7.35 4.35 -15.77
C SER A 68 8.68 4.62 -16.48
N TYR A 69 9.78 4.80 -15.75
CA TYR A 69 11.15 4.89 -16.30
C TYR A 69 11.74 3.53 -16.73
N GLY A 70 10.93 2.47 -16.81
CA GLY A 70 11.35 1.20 -17.39
C GLY A 70 12.14 0.30 -16.43
N LEU A 71 11.74 0.24 -15.17
CA LEU A 71 12.43 -0.52 -14.12
C LEU A 71 12.37 -2.04 -14.27
N GLY A 72 11.50 -2.57 -15.14
CA GLY A 72 11.33 -4.01 -15.35
C GLY A 72 11.07 -4.76 -14.03
N THR A 73 11.92 -5.75 -13.72
CA THR A 73 11.87 -6.53 -12.48
C THR A 73 12.20 -5.74 -11.21
N GLY A 74 12.67 -4.51 -11.33
CA GLY A 74 12.93 -3.62 -10.20
C GLY A 74 11.67 -3.17 -9.46
N VAL A 75 10.49 -3.25 -10.09
CA VAL A 75 9.23 -2.79 -9.49
C VAL A 75 8.82 -3.65 -8.28
N PRO A 76 8.71 -4.99 -8.38
CA PRO A 76 8.51 -5.84 -7.20
C PRO A 76 9.56 -5.61 -6.11
N SER A 77 10.84 -5.51 -6.49
CA SER A 77 11.95 -5.36 -5.55
C SER A 77 11.88 -4.06 -4.75
N ILE A 78 11.54 -2.94 -5.39
CA ILE A 78 11.42 -1.63 -4.73
C ILE A 78 10.32 -1.64 -3.67
N GLY A 79 9.15 -2.19 -3.95
CA GLY A 79 8.07 -2.20 -2.95
C GLY A 79 8.26 -3.22 -1.85
N MET A 80 8.88 -4.37 -2.13
CA MET A 80 9.20 -5.36 -1.09
C MET A 80 10.30 -4.83 -0.16
N MET A 81 11.30 -4.12 -0.71
CA MET A 81 12.25 -3.37 0.11
C MET A 81 11.56 -2.25 0.90
N ALA A 82 10.61 -1.53 0.31
CA ALA A 82 9.90 -0.46 1.00
C ALA A 82 8.99 -0.92 2.13
N LEU A 83 8.36 -2.08 2.01
CA LEU A 83 7.69 -2.69 3.15
C LEU A 83 8.66 -3.29 4.16
N GLY A 84 9.80 -3.81 3.73
CA GLY A 84 10.87 -4.25 4.64
C GLY A 84 11.35 -3.08 5.51
N MET A 85 11.66 -1.95 4.86
CA MET A 85 11.92 -0.68 5.52
C MET A 85 10.75 -0.25 6.40
N GLY A 86 9.51 -0.44 5.93
CA GLY A 86 8.32 -0.06 6.67
C GLY A 86 8.10 -0.85 7.96
N VAL A 87 8.40 -2.14 7.97
CA VAL A 87 8.38 -2.96 9.19
C VAL A 87 9.49 -2.50 10.13
N VAL A 88 10.71 -2.30 9.64
CA VAL A 88 11.84 -1.83 10.49
C VAL A 88 11.53 -0.46 11.09
N ALA A 89 11.07 0.50 10.28
CA ALA A 89 10.78 1.85 10.72
C ALA A 89 9.57 1.92 11.65
N SER A 90 8.53 1.13 11.39
CA SER A 90 7.39 1.02 12.31
C SER A 90 7.82 0.43 13.65
N MET A 91 8.55 -0.68 13.69
CA MET A 91 9.00 -1.26 14.96
C MET A 91 9.89 -0.31 15.75
N PHE A 92 10.87 0.32 15.08
CA PHE A 92 11.73 1.32 15.72
C PHE A 92 10.92 2.51 16.23
N GLY A 93 10.09 3.12 15.38
CA GLY A 93 9.36 4.32 15.72
C GLY A 93 8.34 4.09 16.83
N LEU A 94 7.62 2.97 16.80
CA LEU A 94 6.69 2.60 17.87
C LEU A 94 7.42 2.33 19.20
N ALA A 95 8.58 1.66 19.16
CA ALA A 95 9.35 1.36 20.37
C ALA A 95 9.90 2.62 21.07
N VAL A 96 10.40 3.60 20.32
CA VAL A 96 11.05 4.79 20.90
C VAL A 96 10.12 6.00 21.04
N GLY A 97 9.04 6.04 20.25
CA GLY A 97 8.21 7.23 20.10
C GLY A 97 6.99 7.29 21.04
N GLY A 98 6.62 6.19 21.70
CA GLY A 98 5.40 6.13 22.51
C GLY A 98 4.18 6.59 21.73
N ILE A 99 3.47 7.62 22.21
CA ILE A 99 2.33 8.22 21.49
C ILE A 99 2.76 8.90 20.17
N ALA A 100 3.97 9.44 20.09
CA ALA A 100 4.52 9.97 18.84
C ALA A 100 5.01 8.86 17.89
N GLY A 101 4.86 7.59 18.27
CA GLY A 101 5.39 6.43 17.55
C GLY A 101 5.11 6.43 16.04
N PRO A 102 3.86 6.61 15.58
CA PRO A 102 3.55 6.68 14.16
C PRO A 102 4.27 7.80 13.40
N ILE A 103 4.46 8.97 14.02
CA ILE A 103 5.17 10.11 13.43
C ILE A 103 6.66 9.80 13.35
N VAL A 104 7.25 9.29 14.44
CA VAL A 104 8.67 8.91 14.48
C VAL A 104 8.95 7.85 13.42
N ALA A 105 8.10 6.82 13.34
CA ALA A 105 8.20 5.77 12.32
C ALA A 105 8.16 6.33 10.91
N PHE A 106 7.21 7.22 10.61
CA PHE A 106 7.08 7.85 9.29
C PHE A 106 8.31 8.69 8.91
N ILE A 107 8.85 9.47 9.85
CA ILE A 107 10.06 10.26 9.63
C ILE A 107 11.27 9.34 9.41
N THR A 108 11.45 8.33 10.25
CA THR A 108 12.52 7.35 10.12
C THR A 108 12.46 6.64 8.77
N ALA A 109 11.28 6.19 8.36
CA ALA A 109 11.08 5.55 7.07
C ALA A 109 11.42 6.47 5.89
N SER A 110 11.00 7.74 5.97
CA SER A 110 11.29 8.73 4.93
C SER A 110 12.80 8.96 4.80
N ILE A 111 13.52 9.03 5.92
CA ILE A 111 15.00 9.14 5.91
C ILE A 111 15.64 7.90 5.27
N ILE A 112 15.22 6.69 5.67
CA ILE A 112 15.76 5.44 5.10
C ILE A 112 15.48 5.36 3.59
N GLY A 113 14.25 5.69 3.17
CA GLY A 113 13.86 5.75 1.76
C GLY A 113 14.68 6.75 0.96
N LEU A 114 14.95 7.94 1.52
CA LEU A 114 15.83 8.94 0.90
C LEU A 114 17.25 8.41 0.72
N VAL A 115 17.83 7.81 1.77
CA VAL A 115 19.18 7.23 1.70
C VAL A 115 19.26 6.18 0.60
N ILE A 116 18.30 5.25 0.54
CA ILE A 116 18.26 4.22 -0.50
C ILE A 116 18.05 4.82 -1.88
N GLY A 117 17.20 5.84 -2.01
CA GLY A 117 17.00 6.56 -3.27
C GLY A 117 18.29 7.24 -3.76
N VAL A 118 19.07 7.85 -2.86
CA VAL A 118 20.37 8.46 -3.17
C VAL A 118 21.37 7.40 -3.60
N LEU A 119 21.43 6.26 -2.91
CA LEU A 119 22.30 5.15 -3.29
C LEU A 119 21.91 4.58 -4.67
N ALA A 120 20.63 4.37 -4.92
CA ALA A 120 20.14 3.87 -6.20
C ALA A 120 20.44 4.84 -7.36
N ASN A 121 20.25 6.14 -7.13
CA ASN A 121 20.44 7.13 -8.19
C ASN A 121 21.91 7.49 -8.43
N LYS A 122 22.66 7.79 -7.35
CA LYS A 122 24.01 8.35 -7.43
C LYS A 122 25.12 7.30 -7.37
N VAL A 123 24.91 6.18 -6.67
CA VAL A 123 25.94 5.13 -6.52
C VAL A 123 25.75 4.04 -7.56
N LEU A 124 24.52 3.54 -7.74
CA LEU A 124 24.22 2.53 -8.76
C LEU A 124 24.04 3.13 -10.17
N GLY A 125 23.95 4.45 -10.28
CA GLY A 125 23.91 5.15 -11.56
C GLY A 125 22.64 4.92 -12.36
N MET A 126 21.49 4.72 -11.68
CA MET A 126 20.21 4.52 -12.37
C MET A 126 19.74 5.75 -13.15
N GLY A 127 20.17 6.96 -12.76
CA GLY A 127 19.92 8.19 -13.50
C GLY A 127 18.45 8.60 -13.61
N ILE A 128 17.61 8.19 -12.66
CA ILE A 128 16.17 8.48 -12.65
C ILE A 128 15.93 9.78 -11.85
N PRO A 129 15.41 10.85 -12.46
CA PRO A 129 15.33 12.18 -11.82
C PRO A 129 14.52 12.20 -10.51
N ILE A 130 13.46 11.40 -10.45
CA ILE A 130 12.54 11.37 -9.31
C ILE A 130 12.80 10.21 -8.34
N MET A 131 13.94 9.52 -8.46
CA MET A 131 14.24 8.31 -7.67
C MET A 131 14.25 8.61 -6.17
N GLU A 132 14.99 9.64 -5.76
CA GLU A 132 15.17 10.01 -4.35
C GLU A 132 13.82 10.35 -3.68
N GLN A 133 13.00 11.14 -4.38
CA GLN A 133 11.65 11.47 -3.93
C GLN A 133 10.77 10.22 -3.89
N SER A 134 10.71 9.44 -4.97
CA SER A 134 9.81 8.28 -5.05
C SER A 134 10.15 7.21 -4.01
N MET A 135 11.43 6.95 -3.76
CA MET A 135 11.84 6.00 -2.72
C MET A 135 11.47 6.47 -1.32
N THR A 136 11.58 7.77 -1.05
CA THR A 136 11.10 8.40 0.19
C THR A 136 9.60 8.21 0.36
N GLU A 137 8.82 8.49 -0.69
CA GLU A 137 7.36 8.37 -0.69
C GLU A 137 6.91 6.91 -0.48
N ILE A 138 7.52 5.95 -1.19
CA ILE A 138 7.14 4.53 -1.09
C ILE A 138 7.49 3.98 0.30
N ALA A 139 8.63 4.34 0.88
CA ALA A 139 9.01 3.91 2.24
C ALA A 139 8.05 4.48 3.30
N GLY A 140 7.71 5.77 3.19
CA GLY A 140 6.74 6.43 4.07
C GLY A 140 5.35 5.80 3.96
N ALA A 141 4.84 5.62 2.73
CA ALA A 141 3.58 4.95 2.47
C ALA A 141 3.55 3.51 2.99
N GLY A 142 4.62 2.76 2.78
CA GLY A 142 4.76 1.39 3.27
C GLY A 142 4.69 1.31 4.80
N THR A 143 5.35 2.25 5.48
CA THR A 143 5.35 2.32 6.96
C THR A 143 3.97 2.63 7.51
N LEU A 144 3.29 3.65 6.96
CA LEU A 144 1.92 4.00 7.36
C LEU A 144 0.92 2.89 7.05
N THR A 145 1.16 2.12 5.98
CA THR A 145 0.37 0.92 5.66
C THR A 145 0.52 -0.14 6.74
N ILE A 146 1.76 -0.47 7.13
CA ILE A 146 2.03 -1.45 8.20
C ILE A 146 1.41 -1.00 9.53
N ILE A 147 1.58 0.27 9.90
CA ILE A 147 1.03 0.81 11.15
C ILE A 147 -0.50 0.80 11.11
N GLY A 148 -1.12 1.30 10.04
CA GLY A 148 -2.58 1.37 9.95
C GLY A 148 -3.24 -0.01 9.96
N LEU A 149 -2.66 -1.00 9.26
CA LEU A 149 -3.14 -2.38 9.31
C LEU A 149 -2.91 -3.02 10.69
N SER A 150 -1.78 -2.72 11.35
CA SER A 150 -1.53 -3.17 12.73
C SER A 150 -2.58 -2.60 13.68
N VAL A 151 -2.88 -1.29 13.59
CA VAL A 151 -3.94 -0.65 14.40
C VAL A 151 -5.29 -1.30 14.15
N ALA A 152 -5.63 -1.66 12.92
CA ALA A 152 -6.90 -2.35 12.64
C ALA A 152 -6.98 -3.75 13.27
N MET A 153 -5.83 -4.44 13.36
CA MET A 153 -5.71 -5.78 13.95
C MET A 153 -5.71 -5.78 15.47
N THR A 154 -5.29 -4.70 16.12
CA THR A 154 -5.02 -4.68 17.57
C THR A 154 -5.80 -3.61 18.33
N GLY A 155 -6.40 -2.66 17.62
CA GLY A 155 -6.98 -1.44 18.20
C GLY A 155 -5.93 -0.41 18.65
N THR A 156 -4.63 -0.65 18.45
CA THR A 156 -3.58 0.20 19.01
C THR A 156 -2.28 0.20 18.20
N PHE A 157 -1.53 1.30 18.26
CA PHE A 157 -0.15 1.34 17.75
C PHE A 157 0.90 1.22 18.86
N MET A 158 0.49 0.98 20.11
CA MET A 158 1.45 0.84 21.21
C MET A 158 2.37 -0.37 20.99
N PHE A 159 3.67 -0.16 21.17
CA PHE A 159 4.70 -1.13 20.77
C PHE A 159 4.49 -2.52 21.37
N ASP A 160 4.27 -2.63 22.67
CA ASP A 160 4.15 -3.93 23.35
C ASP A 160 3.00 -4.75 22.77
N ALA A 161 1.84 -4.11 22.59
CA ALA A 161 0.66 -4.74 22.01
C ALA A 161 0.90 -5.16 20.55
N VAL A 162 1.49 -4.30 19.73
CA VAL A 162 1.80 -4.61 18.32
C VAL A 162 2.84 -5.75 18.22
N LEU A 163 3.85 -5.74 19.08
CA LEU A 163 4.88 -6.77 19.14
C LEU A 163 4.28 -8.13 19.49
N GLU A 164 3.46 -8.18 20.55
CA GLU A 164 2.84 -9.43 21.02
C GLU A 164 1.80 -9.98 20.04
N THR A 165 0.92 -9.12 19.51
CA THR A 165 -0.25 -9.57 18.75
C THR A 165 -0.03 -9.64 17.24
N VAL A 166 0.87 -8.84 16.67
CA VAL A 166 1.12 -8.79 15.21
C VAL A 166 2.44 -9.46 14.85
N VAL A 167 3.52 -9.16 15.58
CA VAL A 167 4.85 -9.64 15.22
C VAL A 167 5.08 -11.06 15.70
N ALA A 168 4.90 -11.33 17.00
CA ALA A 168 5.17 -12.63 17.60
C ALA A 168 4.24 -13.74 17.09
N THR A 169 3.01 -13.39 16.69
CA THR A 169 2.02 -14.30 16.08
C THR A 169 2.31 -14.60 14.61
N GLY A 170 3.20 -13.85 13.95
CA GLY A 170 3.48 -13.97 12.53
C GLY A 170 2.50 -13.25 11.61
N TYR A 171 1.46 -12.57 12.14
CA TYR A 171 0.52 -11.78 11.32
C TYR A 171 1.18 -10.61 10.59
N ILE A 172 2.36 -10.18 11.05
CA ILE A 172 3.22 -9.24 10.33
C ILE A 172 3.49 -9.70 8.89
N ALA A 173 3.68 -11.00 8.64
CA ALA A 173 3.89 -11.54 7.30
C ALA A 173 2.65 -11.39 6.40
N VAL A 174 1.46 -11.52 7.00
CA VAL A 174 0.18 -11.38 6.31
C VAL A 174 -0.01 -9.93 5.84
N ILE A 175 0.15 -8.95 6.74
CA ILE A 175 0.01 -7.53 6.37
C ILE A 175 1.15 -7.04 5.49
N PHE A 176 2.33 -7.62 5.62
CA PHE A 176 3.45 -7.34 4.74
C PHE A 176 3.12 -7.74 3.31
N ILE A 177 2.65 -8.97 3.06
CA ILE A 177 2.29 -9.40 1.70
C ILE A 177 1.06 -8.64 1.21
N ALA A 178 0.02 -8.50 2.04
CA ALA A 178 -1.20 -7.81 1.65
C ALA A 178 -0.93 -6.34 1.29
N GLY A 179 -0.20 -5.60 2.13
CA GLY A 179 0.18 -4.22 1.87
C GLY A 179 1.12 -4.09 0.66
N GLY A 180 2.03 -5.05 0.48
CA GLY A 180 3.02 -5.02 -0.60
C GLY A 180 2.34 -5.18 -1.94
N MET A 181 1.44 -6.16 -2.04
CA MET A 181 0.57 -6.33 -3.18
C MET A 181 -0.31 -5.10 -3.39
N ALA A 182 -0.84 -4.48 -2.33
CA ALA A 182 -1.68 -3.30 -2.48
C ALA A 182 -0.97 -2.10 -3.11
N ILE A 183 0.31 -1.92 -2.81
CA ILE A 183 1.13 -0.82 -3.36
C ILE A 183 1.67 -1.16 -4.76
N LEU A 184 2.12 -2.40 -4.98
CA LEU A 184 2.89 -2.79 -6.17
C LEU A 184 2.04 -3.34 -7.32
N HIS A 185 1.05 -4.16 -6.99
CA HIS A 185 0.20 -4.80 -7.98
C HIS A 185 -0.52 -3.81 -8.89
N PRO A 186 -0.98 -2.63 -8.42
CA PRO A 186 -1.65 -1.67 -9.29
C PRO A 186 -0.84 -1.27 -10.52
N PHE A 187 0.47 -1.05 -10.42
CA PHE A 187 1.27 -0.72 -11.61
C PHE A 187 1.37 -1.92 -12.56
N ASN A 188 1.69 -3.09 -12.01
CA ASN A 188 1.89 -4.31 -12.80
C ASN A 188 0.61 -4.80 -13.48
N ALA A 189 -0.54 -4.71 -12.81
CA ALA A 189 -1.84 -5.13 -13.33
C ALA A 189 -2.38 -4.21 -14.42
N ASN A 190 -1.82 -3.01 -14.56
CA ASN A 190 -2.30 -1.97 -15.47
C ASN A 190 -1.41 -1.73 -16.68
N LEU A 191 -0.74 -2.79 -17.15
CA LEU A 191 0.15 -2.77 -18.33
C LEU A 191 1.44 -1.95 -18.12
N GLY A 192 1.84 -1.73 -16.86
CA GLY A 192 3.11 -1.09 -16.53
C GLY A 192 3.26 0.31 -17.15
N PRO A 193 4.20 0.55 -18.07
CA PRO A 193 4.40 1.88 -18.68
C PRO A 193 3.18 2.47 -19.39
N ASP A 194 2.26 1.63 -19.89
CA ASP A 194 1.01 2.06 -20.55
C ASP A 194 -0.17 2.21 -19.57
N GLU A 195 0.12 2.37 -18.29
CA GLU A 195 -0.89 2.59 -17.26
C GLU A 195 -1.60 3.95 -17.40
N LYS A 196 -2.85 4.00 -16.93
CA LYS A 196 -3.56 5.26 -16.70
C LYS A 196 -3.76 5.44 -15.21
N GLN A 197 -3.43 6.64 -14.71
CA GLN A 197 -3.42 6.95 -13.28
C GLN A 197 -4.76 6.60 -12.61
N ASP A 198 -5.90 6.87 -13.24
CA ASP A 198 -7.21 6.57 -12.68
C ASP A 198 -7.43 5.06 -12.47
N ARG A 199 -6.98 4.24 -13.41
CA ARG A 199 -7.03 2.78 -13.37
C ARG A 199 -6.10 2.23 -12.30
N THR A 200 -4.87 2.75 -12.22
CA THR A 200 -3.89 2.38 -11.20
C THR A 200 -4.37 2.72 -9.79
N LEU A 201 -4.81 3.95 -9.53
CA LEU A 201 -5.29 4.35 -8.21
C LEU A 201 -6.58 3.61 -7.80
N MET A 202 -7.46 3.27 -8.75
CA MET A 202 -8.64 2.45 -8.47
C MET A 202 -8.26 1.03 -8.08
N THR A 203 -7.23 0.45 -8.71
CA THR A 203 -6.70 -0.86 -8.34
C THR A 203 -6.03 -0.81 -6.96
N ALA A 204 -5.32 0.27 -6.63
CA ALA A 204 -4.72 0.47 -5.32
C ALA A 204 -5.80 0.52 -4.22
N LEU A 205 -6.91 1.22 -4.48
CA LEU A 205 -8.06 1.25 -3.58
C LEU A 205 -8.68 -0.14 -3.40
N GLU A 206 -8.85 -0.89 -4.49
CA GLU A 206 -9.39 -2.26 -4.48
C GLU A 206 -8.49 -3.22 -3.68
N LYS A 207 -7.18 -3.21 -3.91
CA LYS A 207 -6.24 -4.05 -3.16
C LYS A 207 -6.06 -3.62 -1.72
N GLY A 208 -6.12 -2.31 -1.44
CA GLY A 208 -6.14 -1.80 -0.07
C GLY A 208 -7.38 -2.26 0.70
N ALA A 209 -8.53 -2.32 0.03
CA ALA A 209 -9.75 -2.87 0.61
C ALA A 209 -9.64 -4.37 0.91
N ILE A 210 -8.97 -5.15 0.04
CA ILE A 210 -8.63 -6.54 0.35
C ILE A 210 -7.71 -6.63 1.56
N ALA A 211 -6.68 -5.79 1.66
CA ALA A 211 -5.78 -5.77 2.82
C ALA A 211 -6.54 -5.44 4.12
N MET A 212 -7.53 -4.55 4.05
CA MET A 212 -8.44 -4.25 5.16
C MET A 212 -9.30 -5.46 5.56
N VAL A 213 -9.85 -6.20 4.60
CA VAL A 213 -10.60 -7.45 4.89
C VAL A 213 -9.70 -8.48 5.56
N VAL A 214 -8.49 -8.67 5.05
CA VAL A 214 -7.49 -9.59 5.63
C VAL A 214 -7.14 -9.16 7.06
N ALA A 215 -6.95 -7.86 7.30
CA ALA A 215 -6.75 -7.34 8.65
C ALA A 215 -7.95 -7.59 9.57
N GLY A 216 -9.17 -7.44 9.05
CA GLY A 216 -10.40 -7.75 9.77
C GLY A 216 -10.56 -9.24 10.10
N ILE A 217 -10.07 -10.15 9.24
CA ILE A 217 -10.06 -11.59 9.53
C ILE A 217 -9.12 -11.88 10.69
N VAL A 218 -7.90 -11.32 10.69
CA VAL A 218 -6.96 -11.47 11.81
C VAL A 218 -7.54 -10.88 13.10
N ALA A 219 -8.22 -9.75 13.01
CA ALA A 219 -8.91 -9.12 14.13
C ALA A 219 -10.00 -10.01 14.77
N THR A 220 -10.46 -11.10 14.13
CA THR A 220 -11.44 -12.02 14.74
C THR A 220 -10.87 -12.83 15.90
N VAL A 221 -9.55 -12.97 15.96
CA VAL A 221 -8.84 -13.77 16.97
C VAL A 221 -7.94 -12.92 17.87
N VAL A 222 -8.05 -11.59 17.79
CA VAL A 222 -7.29 -10.63 18.61
C VAL A 222 -8.27 -9.81 19.44
N ASP A 223 -8.10 -9.87 20.77
CA ASP A 223 -8.92 -9.09 21.70
C ASP A 223 -8.66 -7.59 21.51
N GLY A 224 -9.73 -6.78 21.51
CA GLY A 224 -9.64 -5.33 21.34
C GLY A 224 -9.61 -4.83 19.88
N ALA A 225 -9.79 -5.73 18.91
CA ALA A 225 -9.75 -5.40 17.48
C ALA A 225 -11.15 -5.18 16.85
N SER A 226 -11.18 -4.57 15.66
CA SER A 226 -12.42 -4.30 14.90
C SER A 226 -12.60 -5.29 13.76
N ALA A 227 -13.03 -6.52 14.05
CA ALA A 227 -13.20 -7.53 13.00
C ALA A 227 -14.36 -7.22 12.04
N VAL A 228 -15.59 -7.13 12.56
CA VAL A 228 -16.80 -6.99 11.74
C VAL A 228 -16.81 -5.69 10.92
N PRO A 229 -16.55 -4.50 11.49
CA PRO A 229 -16.50 -3.27 10.70
C PRO A 229 -15.39 -3.29 9.64
N SER A 230 -14.20 -3.81 9.96
CA SER A 230 -13.11 -3.90 8.98
C SER A 230 -13.47 -4.78 7.79
N ILE A 231 -14.08 -5.94 8.03
CA ILE A 231 -14.51 -6.85 6.96
C ILE A 231 -15.63 -6.21 6.13
N MET A 232 -16.70 -5.73 6.76
CA MET A 232 -17.88 -5.22 6.03
C MET A 232 -17.56 -3.97 5.21
N ILE A 233 -16.83 -3.03 5.79
CA ILE A 233 -16.42 -1.80 5.10
C ILE A 233 -15.40 -2.13 4.00
N GLY A 234 -14.46 -3.04 4.27
CA GLY A 234 -13.50 -3.52 3.28
C GLY A 234 -14.19 -4.15 2.07
N VAL A 235 -15.15 -5.07 2.28
CA VAL A 235 -15.93 -5.68 1.19
C VAL A 235 -16.72 -4.64 0.41
N PHE A 236 -17.32 -3.66 1.09
CA PHE A 236 -18.05 -2.57 0.45
C PHE A 236 -17.16 -1.70 -0.44
N ILE A 237 -16.01 -1.24 0.08
CA ILE A 237 -15.04 -0.45 -0.69
C ILE A 237 -14.51 -1.27 -1.87
N TRP A 238 -14.17 -2.54 -1.62
CA TRP A 238 -13.70 -3.47 -2.65
C TRP A 238 -14.71 -3.58 -3.79
N TYR A 239 -15.99 -3.82 -3.49
CA TYR A 239 -17.03 -3.96 -4.52
C TYR A 239 -17.16 -2.72 -5.40
N ILE A 240 -17.16 -1.53 -4.79
CA ILE A 240 -17.23 -0.25 -5.53
C ILE A 240 -15.97 -0.04 -6.38
N ALA A 241 -14.80 -0.24 -5.78
CA ALA A 241 -13.52 -0.03 -6.45
C ALA A 241 -13.31 -1.01 -7.60
N PHE A 242 -13.61 -2.29 -7.38
CA PHE A 242 -13.53 -3.35 -8.39
C PHE A 242 -14.48 -3.08 -9.56
N THR A 243 -15.75 -2.73 -9.29
CA THR A 243 -16.72 -2.41 -10.34
C THR A 243 -16.26 -1.22 -11.18
N LYS A 244 -15.70 -0.19 -10.53
CA LYS A 244 -15.16 0.98 -11.23
C LYS A 244 -13.89 0.65 -12.00
N TYR A 245 -13.01 -0.19 -11.45
CA TYR A 245 -11.81 -0.67 -12.11
C TYR A 245 -12.15 -1.42 -13.41
N VAL A 246 -13.09 -2.37 -13.37
CA VAL A 246 -13.54 -3.12 -14.56
C VAL A 246 -14.08 -2.17 -15.64
N LYS A 247 -14.83 -1.13 -15.27
CA LYS A 247 -15.30 -0.10 -16.22
C LYS A 247 -14.13 0.66 -16.87
N LEU A 248 -13.09 1.00 -16.12
CA LEU A 248 -11.90 1.68 -16.64
C LEU A 248 -11.08 0.78 -17.56
N VAL A 249 -10.93 -0.50 -17.22
CA VAL A 249 -10.31 -1.51 -18.09
C VAL A 249 -11.07 -1.62 -19.41
N ASN A 250 -12.40 -1.76 -19.36
CA ASN A 250 -13.23 -1.87 -20.55
C ASN A 250 -13.21 -0.62 -21.43
N ARG A 251 -13.09 0.58 -20.83
CA ARG A 251 -12.91 1.84 -21.57
C ARG A 251 -11.63 1.84 -22.40
N ASP A 252 -10.55 1.29 -21.84
CA ASP A 252 -9.22 1.38 -22.43
C ASP A 252 -8.90 0.20 -23.38
N ALA A 253 -9.71 -0.86 -23.35
CA ALA A 253 -9.56 -2.01 -24.24
C ALA A 253 -10.06 -1.67 -25.66
N TYR A 254 -9.23 -1.96 -26.68
CA TYR A 254 -9.58 -1.75 -28.10
C TYR A 254 -10.83 -2.53 -28.53
N LYS A 255 -11.02 -3.76 -27.99
CA LYS A 255 -12.25 -4.56 -28.15
C LYS A 255 -12.38 -5.51 -26.95
N VAL A 256 -13.40 -5.33 -26.12
CA VAL A 256 -13.75 -6.31 -25.08
C VAL A 256 -14.59 -7.40 -25.74
N LEU A 257 -13.94 -8.46 -26.23
CA LEU A 257 -14.64 -9.63 -26.74
C LEU A 257 -14.98 -10.54 -25.56
N GLY A 258 -16.25 -10.85 -25.38
CA GLY A 258 -16.64 -11.99 -24.55
C GLY A 258 -16.20 -13.27 -25.26
N THR A 259 -15.09 -13.86 -24.83
CA THR A 259 -14.51 -15.06 -25.45
C THR A 259 -15.26 -16.35 -25.09
N GLY A 260 -16.40 -16.26 -24.39
CA GLY A 260 -17.03 -17.42 -23.76
C GLY A 260 -16.21 -17.92 -22.56
N LEU A 261 -16.71 -18.97 -21.89
CA LEU A 261 -15.91 -19.75 -20.95
C LEU A 261 -14.76 -20.43 -21.71
N LEU A 262 -13.64 -20.68 -21.02
CA LEU A 262 -12.58 -21.53 -21.59
C LEU A 262 -13.22 -22.86 -22.02
N PRO A 263 -12.86 -23.40 -23.20
CA PRO A 263 -13.39 -24.68 -23.65
C PRO A 263 -13.11 -25.73 -22.59
N THR A 264 -14.09 -26.59 -22.35
CA THR A 264 -13.96 -27.72 -21.44
C THR A 264 -12.89 -28.69 -21.95
N GLU A 265 -12.28 -29.50 -21.06
CA GLU A 265 -11.27 -30.49 -21.50
C GLU A 265 -11.80 -31.40 -22.62
N GLU A 266 -13.10 -31.71 -22.59
CA GLU A 266 -13.81 -32.50 -23.62
C GLU A 266 -13.96 -31.77 -24.98
N GLU A 267 -13.86 -30.44 -25.00
CA GLU A 267 -13.87 -29.63 -26.23
C GLU A 267 -12.46 -29.35 -26.78
N LEU A 268 -11.42 -29.72 -26.02
CA LEU A 268 -10.00 -29.56 -26.37
C LEU A 268 -9.36 -30.87 -26.89
N GLU A 269 -10.05 -32.01 -26.79
CA GLU A 269 -9.70 -33.30 -27.43
C GLU A 269 -10.32 -33.43 -28.84
#